data_AF-J9FI43-F1
#
_entry.id   AF-J9FI43-F1
#
_cell.length_a   1.000
_cell.length_b   1.000
_cell.length_c   1.000
_cell.angle_alpha   90.00
_cell.angle_beta   90.00
_cell.angle_gamma   90.00
#
_symmetry.space_group_name_H-M   'P 1'
#
loop_
_entity.id
_entity.type
_entity.pdbx_description
1 polymer ?
#
loop_
_entity_poly.entity_id
_entity_poly.type
_entity_poly.pdbx_seq_one_letter_code
_entity_poly.pdbx_strand_id
1 'polypeptide(L)' 'CYRGMRHRKGLPVRGQNTRNNARTRKGPARTIANKKK' A
#
# COMPACT_ATOMS: atom_id res chain seq x y z
N CYS A 1 -20.02 4.63 -7.84
CA CYS A 1 -19.29 3.94 -6.74
C CYS A 1 -17.77 3.95 -6.91
N TYR A 2 -17.06 4.98 -6.43
CA TYR A 2 -15.59 5.07 -6.51
C TYR A 2 -14.88 3.95 -5.73
N ARG A 3 -15.38 3.63 -4.52
CA ARG A 3 -14.81 2.58 -3.64
C ARG A 3 -14.86 1.18 -4.27
N GLY A 4 -15.92 0.85 -5.03
CA GLY A 4 -16.09 -0.47 -5.65
C GLY A 4 -15.10 -0.73 -6.80
N MET A 5 -14.81 0.27 -7.63
CA MET A 5 -13.79 0.15 -8.68
C MET A 5 -12.38 0.02 -8.09
N ARG A 6 -12.11 0.71 -6.98
CA ARG A 6 -10.83 0.62 -6.26
C ARG A 6 -10.62 -0.76 -5.65
N HIS A 7 -11.66 -1.34 -5.03
CA HIS A 7 -11.62 -2.70 -4.51
C HIS A 7 -11.32 -3.73 -5.60
N ARG A 8 -12.04 -3.67 -6.73
CA ARG A 8 -11.81 -4.57 -7.88
C ARG A 8 -10.39 -4.48 -8.43
N LYS A 9 -9.75 -3.31 -8.35
CA LYS A 9 -8.37 -3.06 -8.81
C LYS A 9 -7.31 -3.28 -7.72
N GLY A 10 -7.68 -3.74 -6.52
CA GLY A 10 -6.74 -3.91 -5.40
C GLY A 10 -6.11 -2.60 -4.90
N LEU A 11 -6.79 -1.47 -5.13
CA LEU A 11 -6.31 -0.14 -4.75
C LEU A 11 -6.90 0.29 -3.42
N PRO A 12 -6.17 1.06 -2.60
CA PRO A 12 -6.65 1.40 -1.27
C PRO A 12 -7.88 2.32 -1.31
N VAL A 13 -8.82 2.06 -0.41
CA VAL A 13 -10.16 2.70 -0.37
C VAL A 13 -10.37 3.67 0.80
N ARG A 14 -9.43 3.78 1.74
CA ARG A 14 -9.53 4.58 2.97
C ARG A 14 -8.57 5.79 3.00
N GLY A 15 -8.40 6.49 1.87
CA GLY A 15 -7.61 7.73 1.85
C GLY A 15 -6.09 7.56 1.72
N GLN A 16 -5.57 6.35 1.50
CA GLN A 16 -4.16 6.17 1.16
C GLN A 16 -3.85 6.70 -0.24
N ASN A 17 -2.91 7.63 -0.34
CA ASN A 17 -2.39 8.12 -1.62
C ASN A 17 -1.66 7.01 -2.37
N THR A 18 -2.09 6.72 -3.61
CA THR A 18 -1.57 5.62 -4.45
C THR A 18 -0.07 5.72 -4.75
N ARG A 19 0.44 6.95 -4.83
CA ARG A 19 1.83 7.29 -5.14
C ARG A 19 2.76 7.10 -3.94
N ASN A 20 2.37 7.60 -2.78
CA ASN A 20 3.26 7.67 -1.62
C ASN A 20 2.91 6.61 -0.56
N ASN A 21 1.65 6.57 -0.10
CA ASN A 21 1.22 5.85 1.10
C ASN A 21 0.33 4.61 0.82
N ALA A 22 0.43 4.00 -0.36
CA ALA A 22 -0.40 2.87 -0.74
C ALA A 22 0.09 1.54 -0.15
N ARG A 23 0.11 1.42 1.19
CA ARG A 23 0.63 0.23 1.88
C ARG A 23 -0.15 -1.04 1.54
N THR A 24 -1.45 -0.94 1.29
CA THR A 24 -2.26 -2.07 0.83
C THR A 24 -1.79 -2.63 -0.52
N ARG A 25 -1.23 -1.79 -1.41
CA ARG A 25 -0.70 -2.22 -2.73
C ARG A 25 0.80 -2.53 -2.70
N LYS A 26 1.58 -1.68 -2.03
CA LYS A 26 3.06 -1.77 -1.98
C LYS A 26 3.56 -2.83 -1.00
N GLY A 27 2.71 -3.26 -0.07
CA GLY A 27 3.10 -4.10 1.05
C GLY A 27 3.76 -3.32 2.20
N PRO A 28 4.08 -4.02 3.31
CA PRO A 28 4.83 -3.45 4.42
C PRO A 28 6.21 -2.99 3.95
N ALA A 29 6.75 -1.95 4.59
CA ALA A 29 8.12 -1.52 4.32
C ALA A 29 9.07 -2.67 4.67
N ARG A 30 9.88 -3.13 3.71
CA ARG A 30 10.99 -4.03 4.01
C ARG A 30 12.05 -3.21 4.73
N THR A 31 12.16 -3.40 6.04
CA THR A 31 13.27 -2.86 6.82
C THR A 31 14.55 -3.58 6.37
N ILE A 32 15.53 -2.86 5.84
CA ILE A 32 16.88 -3.40 5.55
C ILE A 32 17.66 -3.46 6.88
N ALA A 33 17.09 -4.13 7.88
CA ALA A 33 17.72 -4.34 9.17
C ALA A 33 18.23 -5.78 9.22
N ASN A 34 19.38 -5.98 8.56
CA ASN A 34 20.28 -7.12 8.75
C ASN A 34 21.73 -6.63 8.51
N LYS A 35 22.09 -5.46 9.07
CA LYS A 35 23.51 -5.21 9.33
C LYS A 35 23.90 -6.14 10.48
N LYS A 36 24.50 -7.28 10.14
CA LYS A 36 25.06 -8.21 11.13
C LYS A 36 26.11 -7.47 11.96
N LYS A 37 26.03 -7.75 13.27
CA LYS A 37 26.90 -7.45 14.42
C LYS A 37 28.09 -6.51 14.18
#